data_AF-A0A9E3J8J3-F1
#
_entry.id   AF-A0A9E3J8J3-F1
#
_cell.length_a   1.000
_cell.length_b   1.000
_cell.length_c   1.000
_cell.angle_alpha   90.00
_cell.angle_beta   90.00
_cell.angle_gamma   90.00
#
_symmetry.space_group_name_H-M   'P 1'
#
loop_
_entity.id
_entity.type
_entity.pdbx_description
1 polymer ?
#
loop_
_entity_poly.entity_id
_entity_poly.type
_entity_poly.pdbx_seq_one_letter_code
_entity_poly.pdbx_strand_id
1 'polypeptide(L)'
;MFVAANSPGTAIARCHLIANTLGGKGQILDGGQANLVPCWQVGMNTGTPSMRTYEALVKNWVTFLSSNDAVYYEVTPNYKDSTSTIPDGVTMSATLELDNGFQYPLFQNVFIPNTQASSGLNLGN
;
A
#
# COMPACT_ATOMS: atom_id res chain seq x y z
N MET A 1 -19.23 -17.63 2.86
CA MET A 1 -18.43 -18.66 3.56
C MET A 1 -17.00 -18.20 3.82
N PHE A 2 -16.30 -17.58 2.84
CA PHE A 2 -14.94 -17.07 3.01
C PHE A 2 -14.76 -15.92 4.04
N VAL A 3 -15.61 -14.88 3.98
CA VAL A 3 -15.57 -13.75 4.95
C VAL A 3 -15.91 -14.20 6.37
N ALA A 4 -16.78 -15.21 6.52
CA ALA A 4 -17.12 -15.77 7.82
C ALA A 4 -15.97 -16.58 8.44
N ALA A 5 -15.15 -17.24 7.61
CA ALA A 5 -13.95 -17.96 8.02
C ALA A 5 -12.74 -17.03 8.25
N ASN A 6 -12.78 -15.79 7.73
CA ASN A 6 -11.72 -14.81 7.80
C ASN A 6 -12.28 -13.46 8.26
N SER A 7 -12.68 -13.39 9.54
CA SER A 7 -13.43 -12.24 10.06
C SER A 7 -12.73 -10.90 9.79
N PRO A 8 -13.49 -9.86 9.39
CA PRO A 8 -12.94 -8.52 9.18
C PRO A 8 -12.25 -7.99 10.44
N GLY A 9 -11.05 -7.44 10.28
CA GLY A 9 -10.27 -6.82 11.37
C GLY A 9 -9.19 -7.70 11.99
N THR A 10 -9.26 -9.03 11.85
CA THR A 10 -8.21 -9.97 12.30
C THR A 10 -7.49 -10.66 11.14
N ALA A 11 -8.16 -10.87 10.01
CA ALA A 11 -7.59 -11.53 8.84
C ALA A 11 -7.69 -10.66 7.57
N ILE A 12 -8.90 -10.25 7.19
CA ILE A 12 -9.16 -9.38 6.03
C ILE A 12 -9.42 -7.96 6.50
N ALA A 13 -8.92 -6.98 5.75
CA ALA A 13 -9.09 -5.56 6.05
C ALA A 13 -9.37 -4.75 4.79
N ARG A 14 -9.67 -3.47 5.00
CA ARG A 14 -9.55 -2.43 3.99
C ARG A 14 -8.17 -1.79 4.16
N CYS A 15 -7.25 -2.10 3.25
CA CYS A 15 -5.91 -1.53 3.24
C CYS A 15 -5.91 -0.18 2.57
N HIS A 16 -5.08 0.72 3.07
CA HIS A 16 -4.79 1.95 2.36
C HIS A 16 -3.87 1.67 1.17
N LEU A 17 -4.09 2.35 0.05
CA LEU A 17 -3.09 2.44 -1.02
C LEU A 17 -1.98 3.42 -0.60
N ILE A 18 -2.36 4.62 -0.16
CA ILE A 18 -1.48 5.57 0.52
C ILE A 18 -1.75 5.51 2.03
N ALA A 19 -0.80 5.05 2.84
CA ALA A 19 -0.98 4.96 4.27
C ALA A 19 -1.39 6.29 4.93
N ASN A 20 -2.24 6.21 5.96
CA ASN A 20 -2.61 7.35 6.79
C ASN A 20 -1.38 8.03 7.45
N THR A 21 -0.34 7.26 7.78
CA THR A 21 0.93 7.82 8.29
C THR A 21 1.69 8.67 7.28
N LEU A 22 1.34 8.59 5.99
CA LEU A 22 1.83 9.42 4.90
C LEU A 22 0.78 10.45 4.45
N GLY A 23 -0.30 10.64 5.22
CA GLY A 23 -1.38 11.58 4.90
C GLY A 23 -2.51 11.02 4.03
N GLY A 24 -2.50 9.72 3.73
CA GLY A 24 -3.57 9.09 2.95
C GLY A 24 -4.90 9.03 3.70
N LYS A 25 -5.99 9.32 2.98
CA LYS A 25 -7.35 9.37 3.51
C LYS A 25 -7.97 7.98 3.64
N GLY A 26 -8.96 7.81 4.51
CA GLY A 26 -9.58 6.49 4.71
C GLY A 26 -11.01 6.50 5.27
N GLN A 27 -11.57 7.68 5.56
CA GLN A 27 -12.93 7.80 6.05
C GLN A 27 -13.94 7.83 4.89
N ILE A 28 -15.23 7.84 5.23
CA ILE A 28 -16.28 8.03 4.20
C ILE A 28 -16.34 9.51 3.83
N LEU A 29 -16.29 10.39 4.84
CA LEU A 29 -16.53 11.83 4.67
C LEU A 29 -15.32 12.60 4.10
N ASP A 30 -14.12 12.01 4.10
CA ASP A 30 -12.91 12.60 3.50
C ASP A 30 -12.70 12.19 2.04
N GLY A 31 -13.57 11.32 1.50
CA GLY A 31 -13.41 10.69 0.17
C GLY A 31 -12.44 9.50 0.17
N GLY A 32 -11.97 9.06 1.35
CA GLY A 32 -10.92 8.07 1.53
C GLY A 32 -11.26 6.66 1.07
N GLN A 33 -12.53 6.36 0.74
CA GLN A 33 -12.90 5.04 0.20
C GLN A 33 -12.19 4.74 -1.14
N ALA A 34 -11.83 5.76 -1.92
CA ALA A 34 -11.04 5.59 -3.16
C ALA A 34 -9.59 5.18 -2.89
N ASN A 35 -9.08 5.41 -1.68
CA ASN A 35 -7.75 5.04 -1.24
C ASN A 35 -7.73 3.68 -0.53
N LEU A 36 -8.82 2.90 -0.58
CA LEU A 36 -8.95 1.64 0.13
C LEU A 36 -9.17 0.47 -0.83
N VAL A 37 -8.48 -0.65 -0.57
CA VAL A 37 -8.69 -1.93 -1.28
C VAL A 37 -8.91 -3.09 -0.30
N PRO A 38 -9.70 -4.12 -0.66
CA PRO A 38 -9.77 -5.35 0.12
C PRO A 38 -8.41 -6.06 0.12
N CYS A 39 -7.94 -6.48 1.30
CA CYS A 39 -6.60 -7.05 1.44
C CYS A 39 -6.49 -8.00 2.64
N TRP A 40 -5.40 -8.77 2.68
CA TRP A 40 -4.94 -9.40 3.91
C TRP A 40 -4.28 -8.38 4.86
N GLN A 41 -4.77 -8.35 6.10
CA GLN A 41 -4.21 -7.51 7.18
C GLN A 41 -2.77 -7.93 7.53
N VAL A 42 -2.48 -9.23 7.51
CA VAL A 42 -1.14 -9.78 7.74
C VAL A 42 -0.70 -10.53 6.49
N GLY A 43 0.39 -10.06 5.89
CA GLY A 43 0.89 -10.44 4.57
C GLY A 43 1.06 -9.21 3.70
N MET A 44 -0.04 -8.69 3.14
CA MET A 44 0.00 -7.51 2.27
C MET A 44 0.10 -6.18 3.04
N ASN A 45 -0.81 -5.92 3.99
CA ASN A 45 -0.85 -4.65 4.73
C ASN A 45 0.35 -4.50 5.67
N THR A 46 0.60 -5.57 6.43
CA THR A 46 1.59 -5.63 7.51
C THR A 46 2.38 -6.93 7.42
N GLY A 47 3.60 -6.96 7.95
CA GLY A 47 4.54 -8.08 7.80
C GLY A 47 5.83 -7.64 7.12
N THR A 48 6.66 -8.59 6.71
CA THR A 48 7.94 -8.29 6.04
C THR A 48 8.23 -9.33 4.95
N PRO A 49 8.42 -8.92 3.68
CA PRO A 49 8.08 -7.60 3.13
C PRO A 49 6.56 -7.40 3.00
N SER A 50 6.07 -6.20 3.25
CA SER A 50 4.66 -5.78 3.09
C SER A 50 4.60 -4.30 2.67
N MET A 51 3.41 -3.75 2.42
CA MET A 51 3.25 -2.31 2.16
C MET A 51 3.90 -1.47 3.28
N ARG A 52 3.68 -1.86 4.54
CA ARG A 52 4.27 -1.20 5.71
C ARG A 52 5.80 -1.11 5.65
N THR A 53 6.48 -2.10 5.06
CA THR A 53 7.94 -2.09 4.94
C THR A 53 8.41 -0.89 4.11
N TYR A 54 7.76 -0.64 2.98
CA TYR A 54 8.13 0.43 2.06
C TYR A 54 7.59 1.79 2.51
N GLU A 55 6.40 1.81 3.11
CA GLU A 55 5.84 3.02 3.73
C GLU A 55 6.72 3.53 4.88
N ALA A 56 7.29 2.64 5.69
CA ALA A 56 8.22 3.01 6.74
C ALA A 56 9.50 3.64 6.17
N LEU A 57 10.00 3.11 5.04
CA LEU A 57 11.14 3.71 4.33
C LEU A 57 10.81 5.12 3.84
N VAL A 58 9.66 5.32 3.18
CA VAL A 58 9.21 6.65 2.72
C VAL A 58 9.05 7.60 3.91
N LYS A 59 8.38 7.16 4.97
CA LYS A 59 8.15 7.97 6.18
C LYS A 59 9.47 8.45 6.78
N ASN A 60 10.48 7.57 6.86
CA ASN A 60 11.79 7.95 7.37
C ASN A 60 12.42 9.03 6.49
N TRP A 61 12.36 8.92 5.17
CA TRP A 61 12.86 9.97 4.28
C TRP A 61 12.15 11.30 4.48
N VAL A 62 10.81 11.30 4.50
CA VAL A 62 9.99 12.50 4.71
C VAL A 62 10.35 13.22 6.01
N THR A 63 10.73 12.50 7.07
CA THR A 63 11.14 13.14 8.35
C THR A 63 12.46 13.91 8.29
N PHE A 64 13.29 13.69 7.26
CA PHE A 64 14.58 14.36 7.08
C PHE A 64 14.58 15.40 5.95
N LEU A 65 13.46 15.56 5.23
CA LEU A 65 13.38 16.48 4.09
C LEU A 65 13.38 17.95 4.52
N SER A 66 14.02 18.79 3.71
CA SER A 66 13.83 20.23 3.82
C SER A 66 12.43 20.63 3.33
N SER A 67 12.02 21.87 3.55
CA SER A 67 10.67 22.34 3.17
C SER A 67 10.39 22.31 1.67
N ASN A 68 11.42 22.20 0.84
CA ASN A 68 11.31 22.24 -0.62
C ASN A 68 11.59 20.88 -1.28
N ASP A 69 11.99 19.88 -0.51
CA ASP A 69 12.15 18.51 -1.01
C ASP A 69 10.83 17.75 -0.85
N ALA A 70 10.62 16.74 -1.67
CA ALA A 70 9.43 15.90 -1.64
C ALA A 70 9.75 14.42 -1.90
N VAL A 71 8.81 13.54 -1.58
CA VAL A 71 8.82 12.16 -2.10
C VAL A 71 7.63 12.01 -3.04
N TYR A 72 7.90 11.76 -4.31
CA TYR A 72 6.90 11.26 -5.25
C TYR A 72 6.66 9.77 -4.95
N TYR A 73 5.51 9.46 -4.36
CA TYR A 73 5.13 8.11 -3.93
C TYR A 73 3.86 7.66 -4.62
N GLU A 74 3.91 6.49 -5.24
CA GLU A 74 2.82 5.92 -6.04
C GLU A 74 2.55 4.47 -5.62
N VAL A 75 1.26 4.14 -5.53
CA VAL A 75 0.78 2.78 -5.28
C VAL A 75 -0.33 2.47 -6.26
N THR A 76 -0.08 1.48 -7.10
CA THR A 76 -0.97 1.05 -8.18
C THR A 76 -1.54 -0.32 -7.85
N PRO A 77 -2.84 -0.46 -7.60
CA PRO A 77 -3.46 -1.77 -7.42
C PRO A 77 -3.47 -2.54 -8.74
N ASN A 78 -3.02 -3.79 -8.70
CA ASN A 78 -3.04 -4.67 -9.85
C ASN A 78 -4.24 -5.60 -9.74
N TYR A 79 -5.05 -5.63 -10.78
CA TYR A 79 -6.23 -6.47 -10.89
C TYR A 79 -5.99 -7.49 -11.99
N LYS A 80 -6.41 -8.72 -11.75
CA LYS A 80 -6.26 -9.83 -12.72
C LYS A 80 -6.91 -9.52 -14.06
N ASP A 81 -8.09 -8.91 -14.03
CA ASP A 81 -8.82 -8.44 -15.20
C ASP A 81 -9.82 -7.32 -14.83
N SER A 82 -10.54 -6.80 -15.83
CA SER A 82 -11.53 -5.73 -15.67
C SER A 82 -12.76 -6.11 -14.83
N THR A 83 -12.97 -7.39 -14.52
CA THR A 83 -14.09 -7.86 -13.69
C THR A 83 -13.69 -8.05 -12.22
N SER A 84 -12.39 -7.99 -11.93
CA SER A 84 -11.83 -8.20 -10.60
C SER A 84 -12.15 -7.01 -9.68
N THR A 85 -12.69 -7.30 -8.50
CA THR A 85 -13.01 -6.29 -7.48
C THR A 85 -12.00 -6.26 -6.33
N ILE A 86 -11.11 -7.25 -6.28
CA ILE A 86 -10.03 -7.37 -5.32
C ILE A 86 -8.71 -7.44 -6.10
N PRO A 87 -7.70 -6.63 -5.76
CA PRO A 87 -6.41 -6.71 -6.43
C PRO A 87 -5.65 -7.97 -6.02
N ASP A 88 -4.89 -8.56 -6.95
CA ASP A 88 -3.98 -9.66 -6.65
C ASP A 88 -2.69 -9.20 -5.95
N GLY A 89 -2.44 -7.89 -5.97
CA GLY A 89 -1.35 -7.19 -5.30
C GLY A 89 -1.31 -5.71 -5.63
N VAL A 90 -0.28 -5.01 -5.16
CA VAL A 90 -0.01 -3.61 -5.52
C VAL A 90 1.40 -3.46 -6.02
N THR A 91 1.62 -2.52 -6.93
CA THR A 91 2.95 -2.08 -7.36
C THR A 91 3.24 -0.74 -6.70
N MET A 92 4.40 -0.62 -6.06
CA MET A 92 4.80 0.57 -5.30
C MET A 92 6.09 1.14 -5.87
N SER A 93 6.14 2.47 -5.96
CA SER A 93 7.33 3.23 -6.36
C SER A 93 7.48 4.47 -5.50
N ALA A 94 8.72 4.86 -5.21
CA ALA A 94 9.03 6.11 -4.54
C ALA A 94 10.32 6.75 -5.09
N THR A 95 10.25 8.04 -5.36
CA THR A 95 11.37 8.86 -5.83
C THR A 95 11.49 10.09 -4.93
N LEU A 96 12.68 10.32 -4.39
CA LEU A 96 13.03 11.57 -3.72
C LEU A 96 13.22 12.66 -4.78
N GLU A 97 12.52 13.78 -4.63
CA GLU A 97 12.61 14.96 -5.48
C GLU A 97 13.21 16.10 -4.66
N LEU A 98 14.41 16.53 -5.03
CA LEU A 98 15.12 17.61 -4.34
C LEU A 98 14.80 18.96 -4.99
N ASP A 99 14.91 20.03 -4.20
CA ASP A 99 14.65 21.41 -4.63
C ASP A 99 15.53 21.86 -5.82
N ASN A 100 16.73 21.29 -5.93
CA ASN A 100 17.68 21.52 -7.01
C ASN A 100 17.35 20.76 -8.30
N GLY A 101 16.21 20.06 -8.34
CA GLY A 101 15.74 19.27 -9.49
C GLY A 101 16.35 17.88 -9.60
N PHE A 102 17.21 17.47 -8.65
CA PHE A 102 17.75 16.11 -8.62
C PHE A 102 16.70 15.12 -8.15
N GLN A 103 16.67 13.95 -8.79
CA GLN A 103 15.76 12.86 -8.44
C GLN A 103 16.53 11.61 -8.08
N TYR A 104 16.16 10.97 -6.97
CA TYR A 104 16.77 9.72 -6.51
C TYR A 104 15.70 8.66 -6.23
N PRO A 105 15.72 7.51 -6.93
CA PRO A 105 14.75 6.45 -6.66
C PRO A 105 15.04 5.79 -5.31
N LEU A 106 14.06 5.81 -4.41
CA LEU A 106 14.12 5.08 -3.13
C LEU A 106 13.83 3.59 -3.35
N PHE A 107 12.84 3.30 -4.18
CA PHE A 107 12.51 1.98 -4.72
C PHE A 107 11.61 2.13 -5.96
N GLN A 108 11.65 1.16 -6.87
CA GLN A 108 10.88 1.19 -8.11
C GLN A 108 10.20 -0.14 -8.40
N ASN A 109 8.94 -0.07 -8.82
CA ASN A 109 8.15 -1.19 -9.32
C ASN A 109 8.15 -2.41 -8.39
N VAL A 110 8.09 -2.15 -7.08
CA VAL A 110 8.03 -3.20 -6.07
C VAL A 110 6.63 -3.77 -6.06
N PHE A 111 6.48 -5.04 -6.41
CA PHE A 111 5.21 -5.75 -6.33
C PHE A 111 5.02 -6.38 -4.94
N ILE A 112 3.93 -6.03 -4.27
CA ILE A 112 3.48 -6.64 -3.01
C ILE A 112 2.24 -7.49 -3.30
N PRO A 113 2.34 -8.84 -3.21
CA PRO A 113 1.19 -9.70 -3.45
C PRO A 113 0.14 -9.54 -2.33
N ASN A 114 -1.13 -9.64 -2.72
CA ASN A 114 -2.25 -9.67 -1.78
C ASN A 114 -2.41 -11.07 -1.17
N THR A 115 -1.35 -11.56 -0.51
CA THR A 115 -1.27 -12.91 0.04
C THR A 115 -1.32 -12.91 1.57
N GLN A 116 -1.94 -13.92 2.15
CA GLN A 116 -1.93 -14.15 3.58
C GLN A 116 -0.54 -14.63 4.04
N ALA A 117 0.00 -14.04 5.10
CA ALA A 117 1.38 -14.31 5.53
C ALA A 117 1.71 -15.79 5.85
N SER A 118 0.76 -16.54 6.41
CA SER A 118 1.01 -17.92 6.85
C SER A 118 0.81 -18.96 5.75
N SER A 119 -0.18 -18.77 4.88
CA SER A 119 -0.60 -19.76 3.88
C SER A 119 -0.16 -19.41 2.47
N GLY A 120 0.20 -18.15 2.19
CA GLY A 120 0.43 -17.66 0.85
C GLY A 120 -0.85 -17.52 0.00
N LEU A 121 -2.03 -17.69 0.59
CA LEU A 121 -3.30 -17.59 -0.12
C LEU A 121 -3.50 -16.17 -0.67
N ASN A 122 -3.62 -16.03 -1.98
CA ASN A 122 -3.89 -14.75 -2.62
C ASN A 122 -5.38 -14.42 -2.55
N LEU A 123 -5.73 -13.20 -2.14
CA LEU A 123 -7.11 -12.76 -2.00
C LEU A 123 -7.77 -12.39 -3.34
N GLY A 124 -6.97 -11.96 -4.32
CA GLY A 124 -7.41 -11.47 -5.63
C GLY A 124 -7.24 -12.45 -6.79
N ASN A 125 -6.87 -13.72 -6.53
CA ASN A 125 -6.63 -14.73 -7.56
C ASN A 125 -7.37 -16.05 -7.32
#